data_AF-A0A0W1FH40-F1
#
_entry.id   AF-A0A0W1FH40-F1
#
_cell.length_a   1.000
_cell.length_b   1.000
_cell.length_c   1.000
_cell.angle_alpha   90.00
_cell.angle_beta   90.00
_cell.angle_gamma   90.00
#
_symmetry.space_group_name_H-M   'P 1'
#
loop_
_entity.id
_entity.type
_entity.pdbx_description
1 polymer ?
#
loop_
_entity_poly.entity_id
_entity_poly.type
_entity_poly.pdbx_seq_one_letter_code
_entity_poly.pdbx_strand_id
1 'polypeptide(L)'
;MSRSRESLFDRWFLAVFLIAILLFGGSARVDGVGLVIVRTLAIIAIAITLPGWWDESRRDRLYNRYRPLLLLLGATAAWMLIQLIPLPAGLWSALPGHGDLATRMTAAGVEIGWRPLALSPGRAIHSLLDMLVPLAVVLLVGRTSDSSLRQLPLRLLAFLAVAAVFGVLQLLGGEGAPYFHRITNVGAAVGFFANRNHHAVFLALYWPLFLWFLHGRNDRAGSHAATLLGVLGGVAVMLANMATGSRAGLAIGGASFLATSALLYRMRGAAVGTDSAGNIVRLTLLASIVGTITGAIAMLVFGAGFMDRLDQGDVMADLRLAVLPTLNAMIWHYAPFGGGFGSFEAAYKIAEPVNLLSLQYLNHAHNDYLELLIDGGLPALGLLIGWGFIVWKAAANGWRHEQAAATDRVGIVASLMMLAIFAAASLADYPLRTPALAAMATLATVLLYRRPDIPTARRKGQRSAAGFR
;
A
#
# COMPACT_ATOMS: atom_id res chain seq x y z
N MET A 1 -27.57 -9.16 -28.41
CA MET A 1 -26.81 -9.63 -27.23
C MET A 1 -27.11 -8.72 -26.05
N SER A 2 -27.95 -9.18 -25.12
CA SER A 2 -28.27 -8.42 -23.91
C SER A 2 -27.00 -8.27 -23.06
N ARG A 3 -26.52 -7.05 -22.84
CA ARG A 3 -25.61 -6.78 -21.73
C ARG A 3 -26.36 -7.16 -20.45
N SER A 4 -26.04 -8.30 -19.85
CA SER A 4 -26.54 -8.61 -18.51
C SER A 4 -26.18 -7.42 -17.63
N ARG A 5 -27.19 -6.77 -17.05
CA ARG A 5 -26.96 -5.63 -16.15
C ARG A 5 -26.15 -6.16 -14.97
N GLU A 6 -24.91 -5.68 -14.82
CA GLU A 6 -24.09 -5.99 -13.66
C GLU A 6 -24.87 -5.59 -12.39
N SER A 7 -24.97 -6.52 -11.43
CA SER A 7 -25.72 -6.29 -10.21
C SER A 7 -25.15 -5.08 -9.45
N LEU A 8 -25.97 -4.39 -8.65
CA LEU A 8 -25.48 -3.31 -7.79
C LEU A 8 -24.39 -3.83 -6.84
N PHE A 9 -24.56 -5.05 -6.36
CA PHE A 9 -23.59 -5.74 -5.52
C PHE A 9 -22.24 -5.86 -6.22
N ASP A 10 -22.17 -6.50 -7.39
CA ASP A 10 -20.90 -6.69 -8.12
C ASP A 10 -20.23 -5.33 -8.45
N ARG A 11 -21.04 -4.30 -8.73
CA ARG A 11 -20.52 -2.95 -9.01
C ARG A 11 -19.84 -2.29 -7.83
N TRP A 12 -20.34 -2.46 -6.61
CA TRP A 12 -19.87 -1.71 -5.43
C TRP A 12 -19.00 -2.53 -4.49
N PHE A 13 -19.06 -3.86 -4.56
CA PHE A 13 -18.47 -4.73 -3.55
C PHE A 13 -16.98 -4.49 -3.30
N LEU A 14 -16.15 -4.40 -4.35
CA LEU A 14 -14.73 -4.09 -4.20
C LEU A 14 -14.49 -2.73 -3.54
N ALA A 15 -15.24 -1.70 -3.92
CA ALA A 15 -15.08 -0.37 -3.36
C ALA A 15 -15.49 -0.33 -1.88
N VAL A 16 -16.63 -0.94 -1.54
CA VAL A 16 -17.10 -1.05 -0.16
C VAL A 16 -16.10 -1.83 0.70
N PHE A 17 -15.59 -2.95 0.18
CA PHE A 17 -14.55 -3.72 0.86
C PHE A 17 -13.31 -2.86 1.13
N LEU A 18 -12.72 -2.24 0.10
CA LEU A 18 -11.51 -1.42 0.27
C LEU A 18 -11.73 -0.24 1.22
N ILE A 19 -12.87 0.45 1.13
CA ILE A 19 -13.22 1.56 2.02
C ILE A 19 -13.35 1.06 3.46
N ALA A 20 -13.99 -0.09 3.70
CA ALA A 20 -14.09 -0.67 5.03
C ALA A 20 -12.70 -1.05 5.58
N ILE A 21 -11.82 -1.61 4.75
CA ILE A 21 -10.44 -1.90 5.14
C ILE A 21 -9.65 -0.62 5.45
N LEU A 22 -9.88 0.47 4.71
CA LEU A 22 -9.26 1.78 4.99
C LEU A 22 -9.79 2.42 6.29
N LEU A 23 -11.06 2.22 6.62
CA LEU A 23 -11.69 2.73 7.85
C LEU A 23 -11.15 2.02 9.11
N PHE A 24 -11.05 0.69 9.06
CA PHE A 24 -10.75 -0.13 10.25
C PHE A 24 -9.31 -0.65 10.31
N GLY A 25 -8.59 -0.67 9.18
CA GLY A 25 -7.25 -1.25 9.03
C GLY A 25 -6.09 -0.26 9.16
N GLY A 26 -6.32 0.92 9.73
CA GLY A 26 -5.33 2.00 9.80
C GLY A 26 -4.23 1.85 10.88
N SER A 27 -4.16 0.70 11.57
CA SER A 27 -3.20 0.41 12.63
C SER A 27 -2.45 -0.91 12.34
N ALA A 28 -1.16 -0.95 12.70
CA ALA A 28 -0.33 -2.15 12.64
C ALA A 28 -0.34 -2.94 13.97
N ARG A 29 -1.07 -2.47 14.99
CA ARG A 29 -1.10 -3.12 16.30
C ARG A 29 -2.03 -4.32 16.32
N VAL A 30 -1.57 -5.39 16.97
CA VAL A 30 -2.32 -6.66 17.11
C VAL A 30 -3.48 -6.59 18.11
N ASP A 31 -3.47 -5.62 19.04
CA ASP A 31 -4.48 -5.44 20.09
C ASP A 31 -5.68 -4.56 19.66
N GLY A 32 -5.72 -4.15 18.39
CA GLY A 32 -6.78 -3.28 17.87
C GLY A 32 -8.04 -4.04 17.46
N VAL A 33 -9.21 -3.59 17.94
CA VAL A 33 -10.53 -4.13 17.54
C VAL A 33 -10.75 -4.06 16.02
N GLY A 34 -10.22 -3.01 15.36
CA GLY A 34 -10.30 -2.85 13.91
C GLY A 34 -9.72 -4.03 13.13
N LEU A 35 -8.72 -4.72 13.67
CA LEU A 35 -8.10 -5.87 13.02
C LEU A 35 -9.03 -7.09 12.94
N VAL A 36 -9.88 -7.28 13.95
CA VAL A 36 -10.92 -8.32 13.93
C VAL A 36 -11.90 -8.04 12.80
N ILE A 37 -12.40 -6.81 12.71
CA ILE A 37 -13.33 -6.38 11.65
C ILE A 37 -12.70 -6.60 10.27
N VAL A 38 -11.46 -6.15 10.08
CA VAL A 38 -10.71 -6.30 8.83
C VAL A 38 -10.56 -7.77 8.41
N ARG A 39 -10.17 -8.65 9.33
CA ARG A 39 -10.00 -10.08 9.04
C ARG A 39 -11.33 -10.74 8.73
N THR A 40 -12.40 -10.42 9.48
CA THR A 40 -13.75 -10.92 9.19
C THR A 40 -14.23 -10.49 7.80
N LEU A 41 -14.05 -9.22 7.44
CA LEU A 41 -14.39 -8.72 6.10
C LEU A 41 -13.57 -9.42 5.01
N ALA A 42 -12.28 -9.65 5.24
CA ALA A 42 -11.43 -10.38 4.30
C ALA A 42 -11.90 -11.83 4.10
N ILE A 43 -12.24 -12.54 5.19
CA ILE A 43 -12.79 -13.90 5.12
C ILE A 43 -14.11 -13.93 4.33
N ILE A 44 -15.03 -12.99 4.62
CA ILE A 44 -16.30 -12.87 3.90
C ILE A 44 -16.05 -12.60 2.41
N ALA A 45 -15.14 -11.69 2.09
CA ALA A 45 -14.77 -11.39 0.70
C ALA A 45 -14.19 -12.61 -0.03
N ILE A 46 -13.28 -13.35 0.61
CA ILE A 46 -12.73 -14.60 0.08
C ILE A 46 -13.87 -15.60 -0.15
N ALA A 47 -14.71 -15.86 0.85
CA ALA A 47 -15.82 -16.80 0.76
C ALA A 47 -16.79 -16.48 -0.39
N ILE A 48 -17.13 -15.20 -0.60
CA ILE A 48 -18.01 -14.75 -1.69
C ILE A 48 -17.34 -14.94 -3.07
N THR A 49 -16.02 -14.78 -3.15
CA THR A 49 -15.29 -14.91 -4.42
C THR A 49 -15.04 -16.35 -4.81
N LEU A 50 -14.79 -17.26 -3.85
CA LEU A 50 -14.39 -18.65 -4.08
C LEU A 50 -15.23 -19.43 -5.11
N PRO A 51 -16.59 -19.39 -5.09
CA PRO A 51 -17.39 -20.12 -6.08
C PRO A 51 -17.09 -19.71 -7.53
N GLY A 52 -16.78 -18.42 -7.76
CA GLY A 52 -16.42 -17.92 -9.08
C GLY A 52 -15.05 -18.37 -9.58
N TRP A 53 -14.19 -18.86 -8.68
CA TRP A 53 -12.89 -19.48 -8.99
C TRP A 53 -13.00 -21.00 -9.20
N TRP A 54 -14.13 -21.61 -8.86
CA TRP A 54 -14.38 -23.05 -9.02
C TRP A 54 -15.07 -23.41 -10.35
N ASP A 55 -15.74 -22.46 -10.99
CA ASP A 55 -16.30 -22.62 -12.34
C ASP A 55 -15.16 -22.85 -13.36
N GLU A 56 -15.05 -24.07 -13.91
CA GLU A 56 -13.97 -24.51 -14.82
C GLU A 56 -13.74 -23.52 -15.97
N SER A 57 -14.80 -22.94 -16.53
CA SER A 57 -14.74 -22.01 -17.67
C SER A 57 -14.08 -20.67 -17.31
N ARG A 58 -14.15 -20.27 -16.04
CA ARG A 58 -13.58 -19.02 -15.52
C ARG A 58 -12.27 -19.26 -14.78
N ARG A 59 -12.14 -20.42 -14.14
CA ARG A 59 -10.98 -20.87 -13.39
C ARG A 59 -9.72 -20.82 -14.25
N ASP A 60 -9.72 -21.42 -15.42
CA ASP A 60 -8.50 -21.46 -16.24
C ASP A 60 -8.02 -20.08 -16.69
N ARG A 61 -8.95 -19.15 -16.93
CA ARG A 61 -8.61 -17.77 -17.31
C ARG A 61 -8.14 -16.94 -16.11
N LEU A 62 -8.82 -17.01 -14.97
CA LEU A 62 -8.48 -16.24 -13.77
C LEU A 62 -7.24 -16.80 -13.08
N TYR A 63 -7.15 -18.13 -12.95
CA TYR A 63 -6.01 -18.82 -12.37
C TYR A 63 -4.75 -18.57 -13.19
N ASN A 64 -4.73 -18.86 -14.49
CA ASN A 64 -3.51 -18.66 -15.30
C ASN A 64 -3.04 -17.21 -15.34
N ARG A 65 -3.99 -16.27 -15.20
CA ARG A 65 -3.69 -14.85 -15.08
C ARG A 65 -3.07 -14.54 -13.72
N TYR A 66 -3.76 -14.77 -12.61
CA TYR A 66 -3.25 -14.33 -11.31
C TYR A 66 -2.31 -15.33 -10.61
N ARG A 67 -1.98 -16.46 -11.25
CA ARG A 67 -1.14 -17.54 -10.70
C ARG A 67 0.16 -17.03 -10.08
N PRO A 68 0.97 -16.14 -10.70
CA PRO A 68 2.21 -15.70 -10.06
C PRO A 68 1.99 -14.97 -8.74
N LEU A 69 0.91 -14.18 -8.64
CA LEU A 69 0.55 -13.47 -7.41
C LEU A 69 0.04 -14.43 -6.34
N LEU A 70 -0.79 -15.41 -6.73
CA LEU A 70 -1.29 -16.44 -5.80
C LEU A 70 -0.16 -17.34 -5.31
N LEU A 71 0.80 -17.71 -6.16
CA LEU A 71 1.99 -18.47 -5.77
C LEU A 71 2.88 -17.66 -4.83
N LEU A 72 3.06 -16.36 -5.08
CA LEU A 72 3.81 -15.49 -4.18
C LEU A 72 3.15 -15.42 -2.81
N LEU A 73 1.84 -15.13 -2.74
CA LEU A 73 1.09 -15.10 -1.48
C LEU A 73 1.12 -16.46 -0.76
N GLY A 74 0.96 -17.55 -1.50
CA GLY A 74 1.04 -18.91 -0.97
C GLY A 74 2.44 -19.24 -0.43
N ALA A 75 3.50 -18.81 -1.12
CA ALA A 75 4.88 -19.00 -0.67
C ALA A 75 5.20 -18.15 0.57
N THR A 76 4.71 -16.91 0.64
CA THR A 76 4.82 -16.07 1.85
C THR A 76 4.10 -16.70 3.03
N ALA A 77 2.85 -17.18 2.84
CA ALA A 77 2.09 -17.85 3.89
C ALA A 77 2.74 -19.18 4.31
N ALA A 78 3.25 -19.96 3.36
CA ALA A 78 3.99 -21.19 3.64
C ALA A 78 5.25 -20.91 4.46
N TRP A 79 5.96 -19.83 4.17
CA TRP A 79 7.13 -19.44 4.94
C TRP A 79 6.76 -19.07 6.39
N MET A 80 5.70 -18.27 6.58
CA MET A 80 5.16 -17.96 7.92
C MET A 80 4.73 -19.23 8.68
N LEU A 81 4.11 -20.19 8.00
CA LEU A 81 3.74 -21.49 8.58
C LEU A 81 4.96 -22.31 8.99
N ILE A 82 6.03 -22.33 8.18
CA ILE A 82 7.28 -23.01 8.52
C ILE A 82 7.89 -22.40 9.79
N GLN A 83 7.86 -21.08 9.95
CA GLN A 83 8.36 -20.42 11.17
C GLN A 83 7.54 -20.77 12.43
N LEU A 84 6.31 -21.29 12.27
CA LEU A 84 5.45 -21.74 13.36
C LEU A 84 5.62 -23.23 13.72
N ILE A 85 6.42 -23.99 12.97
CA ILE A 85 6.67 -25.41 13.26
C ILE A 85 7.46 -25.53 14.57
N PRO A 86 6.94 -26.21 15.60
CA PRO A 86 7.67 -26.45 16.83
C PRO A 86 8.85 -27.40 16.58
N LEU A 87 10.03 -26.98 17.00
CA LEU A 87 11.28 -27.74 16.89
C LEU A 87 11.66 -28.31 18.27
N PRO A 88 12.29 -29.49 18.32
CA PRO A 88 12.92 -30.01 19.54
C PRO A 88 13.97 -29.04 20.09
N ALA A 89 14.14 -29.02 21.42
CA ALA A 89 15.04 -28.09 22.12
C ALA A 89 16.46 -28.00 21.53
N GLY A 90 17.06 -29.14 21.15
CA GLY A 90 18.40 -29.18 20.56
C GLY A 90 18.48 -28.49 19.20
N LEU A 91 17.49 -28.72 18.32
CA LEU A 91 17.42 -28.05 17.01
C LEU A 91 17.11 -26.57 17.17
N TRP A 92 16.17 -26.23 18.07
CA TRP A 92 15.81 -24.85 18.33
C TRP A 92 16.99 -24.03 18.87
N SER A 93 17.77 -24.58 19.82
CA SER A 93 18.93 -23.90 20.40
C SER A 93 20.10 -23.75 19.42
N ALA A 94 20.18 -24.64 18.43
CA ALA A 94 21.18 -24.57 17.36
C ALA A 94 20.82 -23.55 16.26
N LEU A 95 19.61 -22.99 16.27
CA LEU A 95 19.23 -21.95 15.31
C LEU A 95 20.02 -20.65 15.53
N PRO A 96 20.35 -19.91 14.46
CA PRO A 96 20.93 -18.58 14.56
C PRO A 96 20.12 -17.66 15.48
N GLY A 97 20.80 -17.06 16.46
CA GLY A 97 20.23 -16.17 17.46
C GLY A 97 19.46 -16.83 18.61
N HIS A 98 19.31 -18.16 18.61
CA HIS A 98 18.58 -18.87 19.65
C HIS A 98 19.48 -19.44 20.75
N GLY A 99 20.76 -19.70 20.47
CA GLY A 99 21.71 -20.25 21.46
C GLY A 99 21.93 -19.34 22.68
N ASP A 100 22.05 -18.02 22.46
CA ASP A 100 22.18 -17.04 23.54
C ASP A 100 20.90 -16.99 24.39
N LEU A 101 19.73 -17.08 23.73
CA LEU A 101 18.44 -17.10 24.41
C LEU A 101 18.26 -18.39 25.22
N ALA A 102 18.64 -19.55 24.66
CA ALA A 102 18.64 -20.84 25.34
C ALA A 102 19.50 -20.81 26.62
N THR A 103 20.69 -20.20 26.54
CA THR A 103 21.58 -20.01 27.69
C THR A 103 20.92 -19.16 28.78
N ARG A 104 20.31 -18.03 28.42
CA ARG A 104 19.59 -17.15 29.37
C ARG A 104 18.38 -17.84 30.00
N MET A 105 17.62 -18.60 29.21
CA MET A 105 16.48 -19.38 29.71
C MET A 105 16.93 -20.41 30.74
N THR A 106 18.00 -21.15 30.44
CA THR A 106 18.55 -22.16 31.36
C THR A 106 19.04 -21.52 32.67
N ALA A 107 19.75 -20.37 32.57
CA ALA A 107 20.17 -19.60 33.75
C ALA A 107 18.99 -19.07 34.58
N ALA A 108 17.84 -18.79 33.95
CA ALA A 108 16.61 -18.37 34.62
C ALA A 108 15.75 -19.55 35.14
N GLY A 109 16.21 -20.81 35.01
CA GLY A 109 15.45 -22.00 35.41
C GLY A 109 14.25 -22.30 34.51
N VAL A 110 14.23 -21.77 33.29
CA VAL A 110 13.15 -21.99 32.32
C VAL A 110 13.53 -23.13 31.37
N GLU A 111 12.71 -24.18 31.35
CA GLU A 111 12.88 -25.27 30.39
C GLU A 111 12.65 -24.80 28.93
N ILE A 112 13.57 -25.19 28.05
CA ILE A 112 13.49 -24.83 26.62
C ILE A 112 12.34 -25.57 25.94
N GLY A 113 12.19 -26.88 26.15
CA GLY A 113 11.09 -27.66 25.55
C GLY A 113 11.00 -27.56 24.02
N TRP A 114 9.85 -27.94 23.45
CA TRP A 114 9.58 -27.79 22.02
C TRP A 114 9.04 -26.39 21.73
N ARG A 115 9.66 -25.66 20.80
CA ARG A 115 9.29 -24.27 20.48
C ARG A 115 9.40 -23.94 19.00
N PRO A 116 8.55 -23.05 18.47
CA PRO A 116 8.64 -22.61 17.08
C PRO A 116 9.94 -21.85 16.77
N LEU A 117 10.28 -21.80 15.48
CA LEU A 117 11.37 -20.96 14.99
C LEU A 117 11.09 -19.48 15.28
N ALA A 118 9.83 -19.02 15.14
CA ALA A 118 9.48 -17.66 15.49
C ALA A 118 9.65 -17.38 16.99
N LEU A 119 10.40 -16.34 17.33
CA LEU A 119 10.57 -15.85 18.71
C LEU A 119 9.26 -15.42 19.35
N SER A 120 8.32 -14.91 18.55
CA SER A 120 6.98 -14.51 18.97
C SER A 120 5.89 -15.27 18.19
N PRO A 121 5.61 -16.55 18.50
CA PRO A 121 4.68 -17.37 17.72
C PRO A 121 3.28 -16.77 17.60
N GLY A 122 2.76 -16.15 18.66
CA GLY A 122 1.46 -15.46 18.62
C GLY A 122 1.41 -14.31 17.61
N ARG A 123 2.52 -13.57 17.46
CA ARG A 123 2.63 -12.49 16.47
C ARG A 123 2.82 -13.02 15.06
N ALA A 124 3.54 -14.12 14.89
CA ALA A 124 3.67 -14.81 13.60
C ALA A 124 2.31 -15.34 13.10
N ILE A 125 1.45 -15.85 13.99
CA ILE A 125 0.06 -16.20 13.65
C ILE A 125 -0.70 -14.96 13.17
N HIS A 126 -0.55 -13.82 13.85
CA HIS A 126 -1.20 -12.58 13.39
C HIS A 126 -0.70 -12.13 12.01
N SER A 127 0.60 -12.18 11.75
CA SER A 127 1.16 -11.87 10.42
C SER A 127 0.63 -12.80 9.33
N LEU A 128 0.46 -14.09 9.64
CA LEU A 128 -0.17 -15.05 8.72
C LEU A 128 -1.63 -14.68 8.44
N LEU A 129 -2.40 -14.33 9.47
CA LEU A 129 -3.79 -13.88 9.31
C LEU A 129 -3.90 -12.57 8.54
N ASP A 130 -2.90 -11.70 8.59
CA ASP A 130 -2.89 -10.45 7.85
C ASP A 130 -2.75 -10.67 6.34
N MET A 131 -2.29 -11.85 5.90
CA MET A 131 -2.30 -12.26 4.48
C MET A 131 -3.72 -12.47 3.91
N LEU A 132 -4.75 -12.54 4.75
CA LEU A 132 -6.14 -12.62 4.29
C LEU A 132 -6.55 -11.39 3.49
N VAL A 133 -6.07 -10.20 3.87
CA VAL A 133 -6.39 -8.94 3.18
C VAL A 133 -5.83 -8.89 1.76
N PRO A 134 -4.52 -9.08 1.52
CA PRO A 134 -3.99 -9.10 0.17
C PRO A 134 -4.60 -10.24 -0.67
N LEU A 135 -4.84 -11.42 -0.08
CA LEU A 135 -5.55 -12.50 -0.76
C LEU A 135 -6.96 -12.06 -1.22
N ALA A 136 -7.75 -11.47 -0.32
CA ALA A 136 -9.07 -10.96 -0.64
C ALA A 136 -9.03 -9.92 -1.76
N VAL A 137 -8.06 -8.99 -1.75
CA VAL A 137 -7.89 -7.99 -2.81
C VAL A 137 -7.60 -8.66 -4.16
N VAL A 138 -6.67 -9.62 -4.23
CA VAL A 138 -6.36 -10.34 -5.47
C VAL A 138 -7.61 -11.04 -6.02
N LEU A 139 -8.35 -11.76 -5.17
CA LEU A 139 -9.53 -12.51 -5.59
C LEU A 139 -10.69 -11.60 -6.02
N LEU A 140 -10.94 -10.52 -5.28
CA LEU A 140 -12.00 -9.54 -5.59
C LEU A 140 -11.71 -8.77 -6.86
N VAL A 141 -10.48 -8.25 -7.01
CA VAL A 141 -10.09 -7.56 -8.23
C VAL A 141 -10.18 -8.53 -9.40
N GLY A 142 -9.79 -9.80 -9.25
CA GLY A 142 -9.94 -10.81 -10.31
C GLY A 142 -11.36 -10.98 -10.84
N ARG A 143 -12.38 -10.84 -9.98
CA ARG A 143 -13.80 -10.97 -10.34
C ARG A 143 -14.46 -9.67 -10.80
N THR A 144 -13.91 -8.52 -10.42
CA THR A 144 -14.54 -7.20 -10.70
C THR A 144 -14.56 -6.90 -12.20
N SER A 145 -15.63 -6.34 -12.75
CA SER A 145 -15.68 -5.96 -14.18
C SER A 145 -14.77 -4.78 -14.51
N ASP A 146 -14.32 -4.66 -15.76
CA ASP A 146 -13.53 -3.50 -16.20
C ASP A 146 -14.31 -2.18 -16.02
N SER A 147 -15.63 -2.21 -16.17
CA SER A 147 -16.48 -1.03 -15.98
C SER A 147 -16.53 -0.58 -14.54
N SER A 148 -16.61 -1.52 -13.60
CA SER A 148 -16.58 -1.27 -12.15
C SER A 148 -15.20 -0.79 -11.69
N LEU A 149 -14.13 -1.37 -12.24
CA LEU A 149 -12.76 -0.90 -11.97
C LEU A 149 -12.51 0.53 -12.46
N ARG A 150 -13.03 0.92 -13.63
CA ARG A 150 -12.92 2.31 -14.12
C ARG A 150 -13.56 3.33 -13.18
N GLN A 151 -14.58 2.92 -12.41
CA GLN A 151 -15.24 3.77 -11.43
C GLN A 151 -14.59 3.72 -10.04
N LEU A 152 -13.79 2.70 -9.75
CA LEU A 152 -13.11 2.55 -8.47
C LEU A 152 -12.27 3.76 -8.04
N PRO A 153 -11.43 4.37 -8.90
CA PRO A 153 -10.61 5.51 -8.47
C PRO A 153 -11.45 6.69 -8.01
N LEU A 154 -12.60 6.97 -8.64
CA LEU A 154 -13.49 8.04 -8.17
C LEU A 154 -13.98 7.79 -6.73
N ARG A 155 -14.33 6.54 -6.41
CA ARG A 155 -14.83 6.16 -5.08
C ARG A 155 -13.72 6.24 -4.04
N LEU A 156 -12.51 5.82 -4.40
CA LEU A 156 -11.33 5.92 -3.54
C LEU A 156 -10.91 7.39 -3.33
N LEU A 157 -10.97 8.23 -4.36
CA LEU A 157 -10.72 9.67 -4.26
C LEU A 157 -11.75 10.37 -3.36
N ALA A 158 -13.03 10.01 -3.48
CA ALA A 158 -14.06 10.54 -2.60
C ALA A 158 -13.80 10.18 -1.14
N PHE A 159 -13.46 8.91 -0.86
CA PHE A 159 -13.08 8.49 0.50
C PHE A 159 -11.80 9.17 0.99
N LEU A 160 -10.79 9.32 0.12
CA LEU A 160 -9.55 10.02 0.44
C LEU A 160 -9.80 11.48 0.80
N ALA A 161 -10.69 12.17 0.08
CA ALA A 161 -11.10 13.53 0.42
C ALA A 161 -11.78 13.60 1.80
N VAL A 162 -12.65 12.64 2.13
CA VAL A 162 -13.24 12.53 3.48
C VAL A 162 -12.15 12.32 4.53
N ALA A 163 -11.18 11.44 4.28
CA ALA A 163 -10.07 11.21 5.20
C ALA A 163 -9.19 12.47 5.39
N ALA A 164 -8.95 13.23 4.32
CA ALA A 164 -8.19 14.47 4.36
C ALA A 164 -8.89 15.54 5.21
N VAL A 165 -10.19 15.76 4.98
CA VAL A 165 -10.99 16.71 5.77
C VAL A 165 -11.04 16.25 7.23
N PHE A 166 -11.25 14.96 7.47
CA PHE A 166 -11.32 14.41 8.82
C PHE A 166 -9.99 14.58 9.58
N GLY A 167 -8.84 14.36 8.91
CA GLY A 167 -7.52 14.63 9.49
C GLY A 167 -7.33 16.10 9.86
N VAL A 168 -7.75 17.04 9.01
CA VAL A 168 -7.70 18.48 9.32
C VAL A 168 -8.60 18.81 10.52
N LEU A 169 -9.81 18.24 10.60
CA LEU A 169 -10.69 18.44 11.76
C LEU A 169 -10.07 17.88 13.06
N GLN A 170 -9.35 16.75 13.00
CA GLN A 170 -8.62 16.24 14.16
C GLN A 170 -7.51 17.17 14.61
N LEU A 171 -6.78 17.77 13.67
CA LEU A 171 -5.77 18.78 14.00
C LEU A 171 -6.40 19.99 14.70
N LEU A 172 -7.54 20.48 14.20
CA LEU A 172 -8.24 21.64 14.78
C LEU A 172 -8.87 21.32 16.14
N GLY A 173 -9.35 20.09 16.34
CA GLY A 173 -9.98 19.65 17.59
C GLY A 173 -9.01 19.23 18.68
N GLY A 174 -7.73 19.03 18.37
CA GLY A 174 -6.70 18.65 19.33
C GLY A 174 -7.05 17.37 20.09
N GLU A 175 -6.86 17.37 21.41
CA GLU A 175 -7.15 16.22 22.27
C GLU A 175 -8.64 15.86 22.36
N GLY A 176 -9.54 16.82 22.11
CA GLY A 176 -10.99 16.60 22.12
C GLY A 176 -11.55 16.02 20.82
N ALA A 177 -10.71 15.83 19.81
CA ALA A 177 -11.14 15.28 18.52
C ALA A 177 -11.40 13.76 18.59
N PRO A 178 -12.28 13.22 17.73
CA PRO A 178 -12.48 11.79 17.63
C PRO A 178 -11.29 11.10 16.95
N TYR A 179 -10.70 10.12 17.63
CA TYR A 179 -9.65 9.25 17.11
C TYR A 179 -10.14 7.81 17.00
N PHE A 180 -9.92 7.18 15.84
CA PHE A 180 -10.33 5.78 15.58
C PHE A 180 -9.49 4.76 16.35
N HIS A 181 -8.28 5.14 16.74
CA HIS A 181 -7.33 4.26 17.42
C HIS A 181 -6.98 4.86 18.79
N ARG A 182 -7.07 4.04 19.84
CA ARG A 182 -6.77 4.44 21.22
C ARG A 182 -5.34 4.96 21.40
N ILE A 183 -4.38 4.37 20.67
CA ILE A 183 -2.97 4.77 20.68
C ILE A 183 -2.67 5.38 19.31
N THR A 184 -2.44 6.69 19.27
CA THR A 184 -2.25 7.46 18.05
C THR A 184 -1.46 8.74 18.31
N ASN A 185 -1.11 9.49 17.25
CA ASN A 185 -0.54 10.83 17.35
C ASN A 185 -1.65 11.85 17.68
N VAL A 186 -2.05 11.93 18.95
CA VAL A 186 -3.03 12.90 19.42
C VAL A 186 -2.56 14.33 19.11
N GLY A 187 -3.49 15.20 18.69
CA GLY A 187 -3.20 16.56 18.23
C GLY A 187 -2.60 16.65 16.82
N ALA A 188 -2.49 15.54 16.07
CA ALA A 188 -2.06 15.54 14.68
C ALA A 188 -3.20 15.11 13.73
N ALA A 189 -3.07 15.47 12.44
CA ALA A 189 -3.94 14.97 11.39
C ALA A 189 -3.59 13.51 11.05
N VAL A 190 -4.33 12.56 11.63
CA VAL A 190 -4.12 11.11 11.43
C VAL A 190 -5.23 10.46 10.60
N GLY A 191 -6.34 11.15 10.37
CA GLY A 191 -7.51 10.63 9.68
C GLY A 191 -8.02 9.34 10.34
N PHE A 192 -8.09 8.27 9.53
CA PHE A 192 -8.49 6.92 9.97
C PHE A 192 -7.29 6.03 10.38
N PHE A 193 -6.08 6.59 10.41
CA PHE A 193 -4.86 5.85 10.75
C PHE A 193 -4.43 6.11 12.19
N ALA A 194 -3.67 5.17 12.76
CA ALA A 194 -3.05 5.36 14.07
C ALA A 194 -1.78 6.25 13.97
N ASN A 195 -1.10 6.24 12.83
CA ASN A 195 0.15 6.96 12.59
C ASN A 195 -0.08 8.08 11.55
N ARG A 196 0.30 9.32 11.88
CA ARG A 196 0.22 10.49 10.98
C ARG A 196 0.98 10.29 9.66
N ASN A 197 2.10 9.58 9.68
CA ASN A 197 2.87 9.27 8.47
C ASN A 197 2.12 8.32 7.54
N HIS A 198 1.40 7.34 8.10
CA HIS A 198 0.58 6.42 7.30
C HIS A 198 -0.58 7.16 6.63
N HIS A 199 -1.18 8.12 7.34
CA HIS A 199 -2.18 9.02 6.76
C HIS A 199 -1.59 9.86 5.61
N ALA A 200 -0.40 10.44 5.82
CA ALA A 200 0.29 11.22 4.80
C ALA A 200 0.61 10.40 3.54
N VAL A 201 1.07 9.15 3.70
CA VAL A 201 1.29 8.20 2.60
C VAL A 201 -0.02 7.89 1.87
N PHE A 202 -1.13 7.71 2.59
CA PHE A 202 -2.44 7.53 1.98
C PHE A 202 -2.86 8.75 1.14
N LEU A 203 -2.69 9.96 1.66
CA LEU A 203 -2.99 11.20 0.93
C LEU A 203 -2.13 11.36 -0.32
N ALA A 204 -0.87 10.92 -0.30
CA ALA A 204 0.03 10.94 -1.46
C ALA A 204 -0.48 10.07 -2.64
N LEU A 205 -1.35 9.08 -2.39
CA LEU A 205 -2.00 8.26 -3.42
C LEU A 205 -3.01 9.04 -4.26
N TYR A 206 -3.40 10.25 -3.86
CA TYR A 206 -4.35 11.08 -4.60
C TYR A 206 -3.99 11.22 -6.08
N TRP A 207 -2.74 11.57 -6.37
CA TRP A 207 -2.30 11.88 -7.72
C TRP A 207 -2.33 10.68 -8.68
N PRO A 208 -1.79 9.48 -8.33
CA PRO A 208 -1.95 8.31 -9.18
C PRO A 208 -3.41 7.83 -9.28
N LEU A 209 -4.22 7.94 -8.20
CA LEU A 209 -5.65 7.64 -8.28
C LEU A 209 -6.38 8.61 -9.22
N PHE A 210 -5.99 9.88 -9.22
CA PHE A 210 -6.52 10.90 -10.12
C PHE A 210 -6.14 10.65 -11.57
N LEU A 211 -4.88 10.28 -11.85
CA LEU A 211 -4.45 9.83 -13.18
C LEU A 211 -5.27 8.62 -13.65
N TRP A 212 -5.48 7.65 -12.77
CA TRP A 212 -6.29 6.48 -13.08
C TRP A 212 -7.76 6.84 -13.35
N PHE A 213 -8.34 7.76 -12.57
CA PHE A 213 -9.68 8.28 -12.80
C PHE A 213 -9.83 8.95 -14.18
N LEU A 214 -8.90 9.84 -14.53
CA LEU A 214 -8.93 10.53 -15.83
C LEU A 214 -8.80 9.54 -16.99
N HIS A 215 -7.97 8.51 -16.86
CA HIS A 215 -7.84 7.45 -17.86
C HIS A 215 -9.14 6.67 -18.08
N GLY A 216 -9.92 6.43 -17.03
CA GLY A 216 -11.18 5.68 -17.11
C GLY A 216 -12.31 6.39 -17.84
N ARG A 217 -12.18 7.70 -18.14
CA ARG A 217 -13.21 8.52 -18.79
C ARG A 217 -13.15 8.44 -20.33
N ASN A 218 -14.32 8.35 -20.95
CA ASN A 218 -14.45 8.31 -22.42
C ASN A 218 -14.94 9.65 -23.02
N ASP A 219 -15.30 10.64 -22.21
CA ASP A 219 -15.91 11.91 -22.63
C ASP A 219 -14.92 13.08 -22.61
N ARG A 220 -14.56 13.61 -23.78
CA ARG A 220 -13.56 14.69 -23.92
C ARG A 220 -13.96 16.00 -23.22
N ALA A 221 -15.23 16.41 -23.33
CA ALA A 221 -15.71 17.67 -22.74
C ALA A 221 -15.76 17.62 -21.21
N GLY A 222 -16.29 16.52 -20.63
CA GLY A 222 -16.29 16.31 -19.17
C GLY A 222 -14.90 16.10 -18.57
N SER A 223 -13.93 15.67 -19.39
CA SER A 223 -12.52 15.51 -18.99
C SER A 223 -11.89 16.84 -18.54
N HIS A 224 -12.27 17.99 -19.13
CA HIS A 224 -11.71 19.29 -18.73
C HIS A 224 -12.16 19.72 -17.33
N ALA A 225 -13.47 19.71 -17.08
CA ALA A 225 -14.02 20.04 -15.76
C ALA A 225 -13.52 19.05 -14.70
N ALA A 226 -13.48 17.76 -15.03
CA ALA A 226 -12.90 16.73 -14.15
C ALA A 226 -11.42 16.97 -13.87
N THR A 227 -10.65 17.42 -14.87
CA THR A 227 -9.23 17.76 -14.70
C THR A 227 -9.07 18.96 -13.77
N LEU A 228 -9.81 20.04 -14.01
CA LEU A 228 -9.75 21.25 -13.17
C LEU A 228 -10.16 20.95 -11.71
N LEU A 229 -11.32 20.34 -11.52
CA LEU A 229 -11.81 19.98 -10.18
C LEU A 229 -10.88 19.00 -9.47
N GLY A 230 -10.29 18.06 -10.20
CA GLY A 230 -9.33 17.13 -9.65
C GLY A 230 -7.99 17.77 -9.30
N VAL A 231 -7.51 18.78 -10.04
CA VAL A 231 -6.32 19.48 -9.57
C VAL A 231 -6.63 20.37 -8.37
N LEU A 232 -7.76 21.09 -8.35
CA LEU A 232 -8.19 21.86 -7.17
C LEU A 232 -8.33 20.94 -5.94
N GLY A 233 -8.94 19.76 -6.11
CA GLY A 233 -9.00 18.74 -5.08
C GLY A 233 -7.62 18.24 -4.65
N GLY A 234 -6.68 18.07 -5.59
CA GLY A 234 -5.31 17.68 -5.29
C GLY A 234 -4.52 18.73 -4.53
N VAL A 235 -4.75 20.02 -4.79
CA VAL A 235 -4.21 21.12 -3.97
C VAL A 235 -4.76 21.04 -2.56
N ALA A 236 -6.08 20.89 -2.39
CA ALA A 236 -6.68 20.75 -1.07
C ALA A 236 -6.13 19.54 -0.30
N VAL A 237 -5.92 18.41 -0.98
CA VAL A 237 -5.29 17.21 -0.39
C VAL A 237 -3.82 17.44 -0.04
N MET A 238 -3.06 18.18 -0.85
CA MET A 238 -1.68 18.54 -0.49
C MET A 238 -1.64 19.43 0.74
N LEU A 239 -2.55 20.40 0.87
CA LEU A 239 -2.68 21.21 2.09
C LEU A 239 -3.04 20.35 3.31
N ALA A 240 -3.95 19.39 3.16
CA ALA A 240 -4.26 18.42 4.22
C ALA A 240 -3.06 17.53 4.55
N ASN A 241 -2.24 17.17 3.56
CA ASN A 241 -1.01 16.41 3.77
C ASN A 241 0.01 17.22 4.59
N MET A 242 0.08 18.54 4.42
CA MET A 242 0.90 19.42 5.25
C MET A 242 0.45 19.45 6.70
N ALA A 243 -0.87 19.40 6.92
CA ALA A 243 -1.46 19.34 8.27
C ALA A 243 -1.01 18.10 9.07
N THR A 244 -0.54 17.05 8.41
CA THR A 244 -0.01 15.84 9.08
C THR A 244 1.32 16.08 9.79
N GLY A 245 2.09 17.10 9.38
CA GLY A 245 3.47 17.30 9.84
C GLY A 245 4.46 16.22 9.39
N SER A 246 4.09 15.35 8.42
CA SER A 246 4.98 14.30 7.91
C SER A 246 5.89 14.82 6.79
N ARG A 247 7.19 14.99 7.07
CA ARG A 247 8.19 15.43 6.06
C ARG A 247 8.31 14.45 4.90
N ALA A 248 8.40 13.15 5.20
CA ALA A 248 8.44 12.09 4.20
C ALA A 248 7.14 12.07 3.38
N GLY A 249 5.99 12.17 4.02
CA GLY A 249 4.69 12.23 3.34
C GLY A 249 4.56 13.44 2.40
N LEU A 250 5.12 14.59 2.79
CA LEU A 250 5.18 15.78 1.93
C LEU A 250 6.11 15.61 0.74
N ALA A 251 7.32 15.08 0.96
CA ALA A 251 8.26 14.82 -0.13
C ALA A 251 7.68 13.83 -1.15
N ILE A 252 7.09 12.74 -0.67
CA ILE A 252 6.48 11.70 -1.51
C ILE A 252 5.24 12.25 -2.23
N GLY A 253 4.37 12.99 -1.52
CA GLY A 253 3.19 13.64 -2.11
C GLY A 253 3.55 14.66 -3.18
N GLY A 254 4.59 15.48 -2.93
CA GLY A 254 5.12 16.45 -3.89
C GLY A 254 5.75 15.78 -5.12
N ALA A 255 6.55 14.72 -4.94
CA ALA A 255 7.09 13.95 -6.06
C ALA A 255 5.97 13.31 -6.92
N SER A 256 4.94 12.77 -6.27
CA SER A 256 3.75 12.21 -6.91
C SER A 256 2.96 13.26 -7.71
N PHE A 257 2.83 14.47 -7.16
CA PHE A 257 2.26 15.63 -7.84
C PHE A 257 3.06 16.03 -9.08
N LEU A 258 4.39 16.18 -8.95
CA LEU A 258 5.26 16.58 -10.04
C LEU A 258 5.28 15.54 -11.18
N ALA A 259 5.32 14.26 -10.84
CA ALA A 259 5.23 13.17 -11.82
C ALA A 259 3.89 13.22 -12.58
N THR A 260 2.78 13.37 -11.86
CA THR A 260 1.44 13.49 -12.45
C THR A 260 1.31 14.71 -13.35
N SER A 261 1.84 15.84 -12.89
CA SER A 261 1.89 17.10 -13.61
C SER A 261 2.66 16.97 -14.93
N ALA A 262 3.84 16.34 -14.91
CA ALA A 262 4.66 16.09 -16.09
C ALA A 262 3.96 15.14 -17.08
N LEU A 263 3.26 14.12 -16.58
CA LEU A 263 2.47 13.18 -17.40
C LEU A 263 1.29 13.88 -18.08
N LEU A 264 0.50 14.66 -17.34
CA LEU A 264 -0.61 15.43 -17.89
C LEU A 264 -0.11 16.44 -18.94
N TYR A 265 1.02 17.10 -18.68
CA TYR A 265 1.65 18.00 -19.64
C TYR A 265 2.10 17.26 -20.92
N ARG A 266 2.67 16.05 -20.81
CA ARG A 266 3.06 15.26 -21.99
C ARG A 266 1.84 14.76 -22.78
N MET A 267 0.75 14.45 -22.09
CA MET A 267 -0.49 13.96 -22.71
C MET A 267 -1.32 15.06 -23.41
N ARG A 268 -0.98 16.35 -23.21
CA ARG A 268 -1.69 17.50 -23.77
C ARG A 268 -1.90 17.42 -25.29
N GLY A 269 -0.90 16.90 -26.03
CA GLY A 269 -0.93 16.84 -27.49
C GLY A 269 -1.69 15.64 -28.07
N ALA A 270 -1.95 14.60 -27.27
CA ALA A 270 -2.58 13.36 -27.73
C ALA A 270 -4.08 13.27 -27.37
N ALA A 271 -4.53 14.00 -26.35
CA ALA A 271 -5.89 13.88 -25.81
C ALA A 271 -6.75 15.13 -25.95
N VAL A 272 -6.15 16.33 -26.12
CA VAL A 272 -6.88 17.58 -25.96
C VAL A 272 -6.50 18.59 -27.05
N GLY A 273 -7.37 18.72 -28.06
CA GLY A 273 -7.07 19.42 -29.32
C GLY A 273 -7.09 20.95 -29.30
N THR A 274 -6.66 21.64 -28.23
CA THR A 274 -6.55 23.12 -28.25
C THR A 274 -5.44 23.67 -27.33
N ASP A 275 -4.83 24.80 -27.73
CA ASP A 275 -3.84 25.56 -26.95
C ASP A 275 -4.37 26.03 -25.58
N SER A 276 -5.69 26.20 -25.47
CA SER A 276 -6.36 26.62 -24.24
C SER A 276 -6.25 25.59 -23.11
N ALA A 277 -6.23 24.30 -23.44
CA ALA A 277 -6.08 23.24 -22.45
C ALA A 277 -4.66 23.14 -21.87
N GLY A 278 -3.65 23.38 -22.72
CA GLY A 278 -2.26 23.47 -22.29
C GLY A 278 -2.03 24.62 -21.31
N ASN A 279 -2.68 25.77 -21.57
CA ASN A 279 -2.65 26.91 -20.66
C ASN A 279 -3.41 26.64 -19.35
N ILE A 280 -4.57 25.98 -19.38
CA ILE A 280 -5.29 25.61 -18.15
C ILE A 280 -4.46 24.65 -17.31
N VAL A 281 -3.92 23.57 -17.89
CA VAL A 281 -3.06 22.63 -17.16
C VAL A 281 -1.82 23.34 -16.62
N ARG A 282 -1.18 24.22 -17.39
CA ARG A 282 -0.02 25.01 -16.95
C ARG A 282 -0.37 25.97 -15.81
N LEU A 283 -1.44 26.75 -15.93
CA LEU A 283 -1.93 27.67 -14.89
C LEU A 283 -2.33 26.91 -13.63
N THR A 284 -2.94 25.76 -13.80
CA THR A 284 -3.40 24.90 -12.71
C THR A 284 -2.22 24.22 -12.01
N LEU A 285 -1.17 23.82 -12.75
CA LEU A 285 0.12 23.42 -12.20
C LEU A 285 0.76 24.55 -11.39
N LEU A 286 0.81 25.74 -11.98
CA LEU A 286 1.45 26.90 -11.38
C LEU A 286 0.72 27.30 -10.09
N ALA A 287 -0.62 27.34 -10.14
CA ALA A 287 -1.48 27.60 -9.00
C ALA A 287 -1.36 26.51 -7.91
N SER A 288 -1.14 25.25 -8.30
CA SER A 288 -0.91 24.17 -7.34
C SER A 288 0.45 24.26 -6.67
N ILE A 289 1.50 24.60 -7.42
CA ILE A 289 2.84 24.84 -6.87
C ILE A 289 2.81 26.04 -5.94
N VAL A 290 2.26 27.17 -6.40
CA VAL A 290 2.12 28.39 -5.61
C VAL A 290 1.24 28.15 -4.38
N GLY A 291 0.12 27.44 -4.53
CA GLY A 291 -0.78 27.09 -3.43
C GLY A 291 -0.12 26.18 -2.39
N THR A 292 0.70 25.22 -2.83
CA THR A 292 1.47 24.35 -1.93
C THR A 292 2.54 25.15 -1.19
N ILE A 293 3.32 25.99 -1.88
CA ILE A 293 4.35 26.84 -1.27
C ILE A 293 3.72 27.83 -0.29
N THR A 294 2.63 28.48 -0.68
CA THR A 294 1.91 29.44 0.15
C THR A 294 1.28 28.76 1.36
N GLY A 295 0.74 27.55 1.20
CA GLY A 295 0.25 26.72 2.30
C GLY A 295 1.35 26.31 3.27
N ALA A 296 2.54 25.97 2.77
CA ALA A 296 3.73 25.71 3.59
C ALA A 296 4.09 26.93 4.44
N ILE A 297 4.18 28.09 3.78
CA ILE A 297 4.54 29.35 4.43
C ILE A 297 3.47 29.74 5.45
N ALA A 298 2.19 29.60 5.12
CA ALA A 298 1.10 29.92 6.04
C ALA A 298 1.11 28.99 7.26
N MET A 299 1.40 27.69 7.11
CA MET A 299 1.55 26.78 8.26
C MET A 299 2.81 27.07 9.08
N LEU A 300 3.90 27.47 8.45
CA LEU A 300 5.12 27.90 9.14
C LEU A 300 4.92 29.18 9.94
N VAL A 301 4.17 30.15 9.40
CA VAL A 301 3.99 31.48 9.99
C VAL A 301 2.82 31.51 11.00
N PHE A 302 1.74 30.79 10.72
CA PHE A 302 0.49 30.86 11.50
C PHE A 302 0.11 29.55 12.19
N GLY A 303 0.81 28.44 11.92
CA GLY A 303 0.52 27.14 12.53
C GLY A 303 1.14 27.00 13.91
N ALA A 304 0.35 27.22 14.97
CA ALA A 304 0.76 26.92 16.33
C ALA A 304 1.25 25.46 16.45
N GLY A 305 2.44 25.27 17.00
CA GLY A 305 3.09 23.95 17.18
C GLY A 305 3.56 23.26 15.89
N PHE A 306 3.54 23.91 14.72
CA PHE A 306 4.10 23.32 13.50
C PHE A 306 5.61 23.11 13.61
N MET A 307 6.33 24.09 14.15
CA MET A 307 7.77 23.96 14.44
C MET A 307 8.04 22.87 15.49
N ASP A 308 7.30 22.83 16.60
CA ASP A 308 7.46 21.76 17.60
C ASP A 308 7.24 20.36 17.01
N ARG A 309 6.29 20.19 16.07
CA ARG A 309 6.08 18.91 15.37
C ARG A 309 7.20 18.58 14.40
N LEU A 310 7.80 19.58 13.76
CA LEU A 310 9.00 19.39 12.97
C LEU A 310 10.17 18.97 13.86
N ASP A 311 10.37 19.63 15.00
CA ASP A 311 11.45 19.34 15.95
C ASP A 311 11.31 17.95 16.58
N GLN A 312 10.10 17.56 17.00
CA GLN A 312 9.81 16.18 17.43
C GLN A 312 10.07 15.15 16.33
N GLY A 313 9.88 15.55 15.07
CA GLY A 313 10.23 14.75 13.90
C GLY A 313 11.75 14.52 13.78
N ASP A 314 12.57 15.51 14.14
CA ASP A 314 14.03 15.40 14.12
C ASP A 314 14.55 14.44 15.19
N VAL A 315 14.04 14.52 16.42
CA VAL A 315 14.42 13.57 17.50
C VAL A 315 14.15 12.12 17.11
N MET A 316 12.99 11.85 16.48
CA MET A 316 12.65 10.52 16.00
C MET A 316 13.49 10.09 14.78
N ALA A 317 13.86 11.02 13.91
CA ALA A 317 14.76 10.73 12.78
C ALA A 317 16.17 10.36 13.28
N ASP A 318 16.69 11.08 14.27
CA ASP A 318 17.98 10.80 14.90
C ASP A 318 18.00 9.43 15.56
N LEU A 319 16.93 9.07 16.29
CA LEU A 319 16.79 7.74 16.88
C LEU A 319 16.79 6.64 15.82
N ARG A 320 16.06 6.82 14.71
CA ARG A 320 16.02 5.84 13.61
C ARG A 320 17.39 5.62 12.98
N LEU A 321 18.17 6.68 12.79
CA LEU A 321 19.54 6.58 12.29
C LEU A 321 20.46 5.90 13.29
N ALA A 322 20.33 6.23 14.58
CA ALA A 322 21.14 5.65 15.65
C ALA A 322 20.95 4.14 15.81
N VAL A 323 19.76 3.60 15.50
CA VAL A 323 19.49 2.15 15.62
C VAL A 323 19.88 1.34 14.39
N LEU A 324 20.18 1.96 13.24
CA LEU A 324 20.53 1.25 11.99
C LEU A 324 21.65 0.21 12.17
N PRO A 325 22.76 0.48 12.91
CA PRO A 325 23.80 -0.51 13.15
C PRO A 325 23.27 -1.74 13.90
N THR A 326 22.42 -1.53 14.92
CA THR A 326 21.76 -2.61 15.67
C THR A 326 20.84 -3.42 14.77
N LEU A 327 20.03 -2.76 13.94
CA LEU A 327 19.13 -3.45 13.00
C LEU A 327 19.91 -4.31 12.00
N ASN A 328 21.02 -3.78 11.46
CA ASN A 328 21.88 -4.54 10.58
C ASN A 328 22.52 -5.75 11.29
N ALA A 329 22.98 -5.60 12.53
CA ALA A 329 23.50 -6.71 13.31
C ALA A 329 22.42 -7.79 13.56
N MET A 330 21.17 -7.38 13.84
CA MET A 330 20.05 -8.30 14.00
C MET A 330 19.77 -9.12 12.75
N ILE A 331 19.84 -8.52 11.55
CA ILE A 331 19.66 -9.26 10.28
C ILE A 331 20.62 -10.45 10.21
N TRP A 332 21.90 -10.21 10.49
CA TRP A 332 22.93 -11.25 10.42
C TRP A 332 22.88 -12.23 11.59
N HIS A 333 22.42 -11.79 12.76
CA HIS A 333 22.26 -12.64 13.93
C HIS A 333 21.19 -13.73 13.73
N TYR A 334 20.10 -13.41 13.04
CA TYR A 334 19.01 -14.35 12.75
C TYR A 334 19.07 -14.96 11.34
N ALA A 335 20.06 -14.60 10.50
CA ALA A 335 20.22 -15.17 9.18
C ALA A 335 20.57 -16.69 9.25
N PRO A 336 20.08 -17.52 8.32
CA PRO A 336 19.30 -17.15 7.13
C PRO A 336 17.79 -17.14 7.34
N PHE A 337 17.27 -17.61 8.48
CA PHE A 337 15.83 -17.89 8.65
C PHE A 337 15.02 -16.71 9.22
N GLY A 338 15.69 -15.69 9.76
CA GLY A 338 15.02 -14.61 10.49
C GLY A 338 14.50 -15.05 11.86
N GLY A 339 14.07 -14.08 12.66
CA GLY A 339 13.55 -14.29 14.02
C GLY A 339 12.06 -14.66 14.08
N GLY A 340 11.38 -14.74 12.94
CA GLY A 340 9.93 -14.94 12.85
C GLY A 340 9.16 -13.66 12.52
N PHE A 341 8.14 -13.73 11.66
CA PHE A 341 7.27 -12.59 11.39
C PHE A 341 6.61 -12.04 12.67
N GLY A 342 6.72 -10.72 12.87
CA GLY A 342 6.22 -10.03 14.05
C GLY A 342 7.10 -10.17 15.29
N SER A 343 8.27 -10.82 15.18
CA SER A 343 9.23 -10.96 16.27
C SER A 343 10.12 -9.73 16.46
N PHE A 344 10.11 -8.76 15.54
CA PHE A 344 10.94 -7.55 15.60
C PHE A 344 11.09 -6.96 17.01
N GLU A 345 9.99 -6.63 17.69
CA GLU A 345 10.06 -5.98 19.02
C GLU A 345 10.74 -6.88 20.06
N ALA A 346 10.48 -8.19 20.02
CA ALA A 346 11.09 -9.14 20.94
C ALA A 346 12.59 -9.28 20.66
N ALA A 347 12.96 -9.35 19.39
CA ALA A 347 14.35 -9.40 18.95
C ALA A 347 15.10 -8.10 19.28
N TYR A 348 14.46 -6.94 19.12
CA TYR A 348 15.07 -5.65 19.42
C TYR A 348 15.32 -5.48 20.91
N LYS A 349 14.37 -5.85 21.78
CA LYS A 349 14.57 -5.81 23.25
C LYS A 349 15.77 -6.64 23.74
N ILE A 350 16.15 -7.68 23.00
CA ILE A 350 17.34 -8.50 23.32
C ILE A 350 18.63 -7.79 22.90
N ALA A 351 18.59 -7.06 21.78
CA ALA A 351 19.74 -6.42 21.13
C ALA A 351 19.87 -4.91 21.40
N GLU A 352 18.92 -4.31 22.12
CA GLU A 352 18.82 -2.87 22.37
C GLU A 352 20.08 -2.35 23.09
N PRO A 353 20.79 -1.37 22.51
CA PRO A 353 21.97 -0.79 23.14
C PRO A 353 21.64 -0.02 24.42
N VAL A 354 22.45 -0.19 25.46
CA VAL A 354 22.25 0.47 26.77
C VAL A 354 22.19 2.00 26.65
N ASN A 355 22.98 2.58 25.75
CA ASN A 355 23.02 4.04 25.51
C ASN A 355 21.80 4.58 24.74
N LEU A 356 20.93 3.70 24.23
CA LEU A 356 19.69 4.06 23.54
C LEU A 356 18.44 3.72 24.36
N LEU A 357 18.61 3.18 25.57
CA LEU A 357 17.49 2.86 26.46
C LEU A 357 16.66 4.11 26.77
N SER A 358 15.36 3.99 26.56
CA SER A 358 14.40 5.08 26.71
C SER A 358 13.08 4.54 27.26
N LEU A 359 12.26 5.44 27.83
CA LEU A 359 10.87 5.12 28.16
C LEU A 359 9.99 4.95 26.92
N GLN A 360 10.50 5.34 25.75
CA GLN A 360 9.88 5.08 24.45
C GLN A 360 10.49 3.82 23.85
N TYR A 361 9.65 2.87 23.45
CA TYR A 361 10.10 1.62 22.85
C TYR A 361 9.89 1.62 21.33
N LEU A 362 10.79 0.96 20.60
CA LEU A 362 10.66 0.73 19.16
C LEU A 362 9.78 -0.50 18.90
N ASN A 363 8.56 -0.25 18.45
CA ASN A 363 7.61 -1.31 18.08
C ASN A 363 7.89 -1.91 16.69
N HIS A 364 8.53 -1.14 15.81
CA HIS A 364 8.90 -1.50 14.45
C HIS A 364 10.23 -0.84 14.06
N ALA A 365 10.89 -1.40 13.04
CA ALA A 365 12.18 -0.91 12.55
C ALA A 365 12.09 0.49 11.90
N HIS A 366 10.87 0.95 11.59
CA HIS A 366 10.65 2.13 10.74
C HIS A 366 11.35 2.05 9.39
N ASN A 367 11.45 0.81 8.90
CA ASN A 367 11.92 0.47 7.57
C ASN A 367 11.38 -0.93 7.26
N ASP A 368 10.40 -1.03 6.36
CA ASP A 368 9.78 -2.32 6.04
C ASP A 368 10.80 -3.34 5.51
N TYR A 369 11.85 -2.89 4.80
CA TYR A 369 12.86 -3.76 4.23
C TYR A 369 13.76 -4.39 5.29
N LEU A 370 14.27 -3.58 6.22
CA LEU A 370 15.10 -4.08 7.32
C LEU A 370 14.28 -5.02 8.22
N GLU A 371 13.05 -4.64 8.55
CA GLU A 371 12.19 -5.49 9.37
C GLU A 371 11.83 -6.79 8.65
N LEU A 372 11.59 -6.76 7.34
CA LEU A 372 11.33 -7.96 6.54
C LEU A 372 12.51 -8.95 6.61
N LEU A 373 13.74 -8.44 6.58
CA LEU A 373 14.95 -9.27 6.69
C LEU A 373 15.17 -9.80 8.11
N ILE A 374 14.91 -9.00 9.14
CA ILE A 374 15.01 -9.43 10.54
C ILE A 374 13.99 -10.52 10.83
N ASP A 375 12.73 -10.30 10.46
CA ASP A 375 11.62 -11.21 10.73
C ASP A 375 11.68 -12.47 9.85
N GLY A 376 11.90 -12.29 8.55
CA GLY A 376 11.69 -13.32 7.53
C GLY A 376 12.97 -13.86 6.89
N GLY A 377 14.13 -13.30 7.19
CA GLY A 377 15.43 -13.77 6.71
C GLY A 377 15.61 -13.72 5.20
N LEU A 378 16.55 -14.53 4.70
CA LEU A 378 16.84 -14.67 3.27
C LEU A 378 15.65 -15.21 2.46
N PRO A 379 14.79 -16.12 2.97
CA PRO A 379 13.58 -16.51 2.25
C PRO A 379 12.65 -15.32 1.96
N ALA A 380 12.48 -14.40 2.92
CA ALA A 380 11.68 -13.19 2.70
C ALA A 380 12.32 -12.24 1.67
N LEU A 381 13.65 -12.13 1.64
CA LEU A 381 14.36 -11.42 0.56
C LEU A 381 14.07 -12.04 -0.81
N GLY A 382 14.12 -13.37 -0.91
CA GLY A 382 13.78 -14.10 -2.14
C GLY A 382 12.35 -13.82 -2.61
N LEU A 383 11.39 -13.77 -1.68
CA LEU A 383 10.00 -13.41 -1.97
C LEU A 383 9.86 -11.95 -2.45
N LEU A 384 10.57 -11.00 -1.83
CA LEU A 384 10.59 -9.60 -2.27
C LEU A 384 11.18 -9.44 -3.67
N ILE A 385 12.28 -10.13 -3.98
CA ILE A 385 12.88 -10.17 -5.32
C ILE A 385 11.90 -10.79 -6.31
N GLY A 386 11.24 -11.89 -5.93
CA GLY A 386 10.20 -12.54 -6.74
C GLY A 386 9.04 -11.59 -7.06
N TRP A 387 8.57 -10.82 -6.08
CA TRP A 387 7.58 -9.77 -6.28
C TRP A 387 8.07 -8.68 -7.24
N GLY A 388 9.30 -8.18 -7.05
CA GLY A 388 9.92 -7.19 -7.93
C GLY A 388 10.01 -7.68 -9.38
N PHE A 389 10.37 -8.96 -9.58
CA PHE A 389 10.39 -9.59 -10.90
C PHE A 389 8.98 -9.69 -11.52
N ILE A 390 7.95 -10.00 -10.74
CA ILE A 390 6.56 -10.00 -11.20
C ILE A 390 6.14 -8.60 -11.65
N VAL A 391 6.42 -7.57 -10.84
CA VAL A 391 6.13 -6.16 -11.16
C VAL A 391 6.85 -5.74 -12.45
N TRP A 392 8.16 -6.01 -12.53
CA TRP A 392 8.96 -5.69 -13.72
C TRP A 392 8.42 -6.37 -14.98
N LYS A 393 8.14 -7.68 -14.92
CA LYS A 393 7.62 -8.44 -16.05
C LYS A 393 6.23 -7.95 -16.45
N ALA A 394 5.37 -7.61 -15.50
CA ALA A 394 4.04 -7.05 -15.77
C ALA A 394 4.15 -5.69 -16.49
N ALA A 395 4.99 -4.79 -15.98
CA ALA A 395 5.25 -3.49 -16.59
C ALA A 395 5.86 -3.61 -17.99
N ALA A 396 6.91 -4.43 -18.15
CA ALA A 396 7.58 -4.64 -19.44
C ALA A 396 6.65 -5.22 -20.50
N ASN A 397 5.83 -6.21 -20.13
CA ASN A 397 4.84 -6.79 -21.02
C ASN A 397 3.74 -5.80 -21.41
N GLY A 398 3.26 -4.99 -20.46
CA GLY A 398 2.29 -3.93 -20.74
C GLY A 398 2.85 -2.85 -21.67
N TRP A 399 4.15 -2.57 -21.56
CA TRP A 399 4.83 -1.58 -22.40
C TRP A 399 5.10 -2.07 -23.83
N ARG A 400 5.43 -3.36 -23.99
CA ARG A 400 5.80 -4.00 -25.26
C ARG A 400 4.63 -4.33 -26.18
N HIS A 401 3.39 -4.32 -25.69
CA HIS A 401 2.24 -4.67 -26.51
C HIS A 401 1.98 -3.56 -27.54
N GLU A 402 2.28 -3.81 -28.83
CA GLU A 402 2.18 -2.83 -29.94
C GLU A 402 0.77 -2.19 -30.07
N GLN A 403 -0.25 -2.84 -29.53
CA GLN A 403 -1.64 -2.38 -29.52
C GLN A 403 -2.10 -1.70 -28.23
N ALA A 404 -1.22 -1.53 -27.22
CA ALA A 404 -1.58 -0.80 -26.02
C ALA A 404 -1.86 0.66 -26.39
N ALA A 405 -3.13 1.05 -26.38
CA ALA A 405 -3.51 2.44 -26.56
C ALA A 405 -2.78 3.29 -25.52
N ALA A 406 -2.47 4.56 -25.84
CA ALA A 406 -1.80 5.47 -24.90
C ALA A 406 -2.52 5.54 -23.55
N THR A 407 -3.83 5.28 -23.55
CA THR A 407 -4.69 5.13 -22.39
C THR A 407 -4.27 3.97 -21.48
N ASP A 408 -4.03 2.76 -22.01
CA ASP A 408 -3.68 1.59 -21.19
C ASP A 408 -2.34 1.76 -20.46
N ARG A 409 -1.44 2.60 -21.01
CA ARG A 409 -0.16 2.96 -20.38
C ARG A 409 -0.36 3.84 -19.14
N VAL A 410 -1.41 4.65 -19.06
CA VAL A 410 -1.68 5.50 -17.89
C VAL A 410 -2.03 4.66 -16.67
N GLY A 411 -2.82 3.59 -16.84
CA GLY A 411 -3.13 2.66 -15.76
C GLY A 411 -1.88 1.94 -15.21
N ILE A 412 -0.95 1.56 -16.10
CA ILE A 412 0.36 0.99 -15.73
C ILE A 412 1.16 2.02 -14.94
N VAL A 413 1.29 3.25 -15.44
CA VAL A 413 2.06 4.31 -14.78
C VAL A 413 1.46 4.67 -13.43
N ALA A 414 0.14 4.82 -13.32
CA ALA A 414 -0.54 5.08 -12.05
C ALA A 414 -0.27 3.97 -11.03
N SER A 415 -0.33 2.70 -11.45
CA SER A 415 -0.03 1.55 -10.59
C SER A 415 1.44 1.58 -10.12
N LEU A 416 2.38 1.85 -11.03
CA LEU A 416 3.80 1.98 -10.70
C LEU A 416 4.07 3.16 -9.76
N MET A 417 3.37 4.28 -9.93
CA MET A 417 3.46 5.43 -9.04
C MET A 417 2.96 5.08 -7.63
N MET A 418 1.84 4.35 -7.50
CA MET A 418 1.38 3.87 -6.19
C MET A 418 2.43 2.96 -5.54
N LEU A 419 3.00 2.01 -6.28
CA LEU A 419 4.05 1.12 -5.77
C LEU A 419 5.33 1.89 -5.38
N ALA A 420 5.71 2.91 -6.16
CA ALA A 420 6.85 3.75 -5.85
C ALA A 420 6.63 4.59 -4.58
N ILE A 421 5.40 5.08 -4.35
CA ILE A 421 5.01 5.76 -3.10
C ILE A 421 5.22 4.83 -1.90
N PHE A 422 4.73 3.59 -1.99
CA PHE A 422 4.91 2.61 -0.91
C PHE A 422 6.39 2.25 -0.72
N ALA A 423 7.13 1.99 -1.80
CA ALA A 423 8.56 1.67 -1.73
C ALA A 423 9.37 2.79 -1.07
N ALA A 424 9.10 4.06 -1.45
CA ALA A 424 9.76 5.21 -0.84
C ALA A 424 9.38 5.40 0.63
N ALA A 425 8.10 5.24 0.97
CA ALA A 425 7.63 5.35 2.35
C ALA A 425 8.20 4.25 3.25
N SER A 426 8.35 3.04 2.73
CA SER A 426 8.94 1.88 3.40
C SER A 426 10.44 2.03 3.74
N LEU A 427 11.12 3.06 3.22
CA LEU A 427 12.50 3.39 3.61
C LEU A 427 12.58 4.15 4.94
N ALA A 428 11.54 4.90 5.28
CA ALA A 428 11.53 5.83 6.43
C ALA A 428 10.47 5.48 7.49
N ASP A 429 9.52 4.60 7.16
CA ASP A 429 8.49 4.10 8.05
C ASP A 429 8.06 2.67 7.63
N TYR A 430 7.00 2.14 8.25
CA TYR A 430 6.47 0.78 8.02
C TYR A 430 5.01 0.76 7.50
N PRO A 431 4.65 1.53 6.46
CA PRO A 431 3.26 1.68 6.01
C PRO A 431 2.59 0.34 5.68
N LEU A 432 3.34 -0.61 5.11
CA LEU A 432 2.82 -1.88 4.62
C LEU A 432 2.43 -2.86 5.74
N ARG A 433 2.77 -2.57 7.00
CA ARG A 433 2.29 -3.33 8.16
C ARG A 433 0.84 -2.99 8.54
N THR A 434 0.26 -1.93 7.98
CA THR A 434 -1.17 -1.65 8.17
C THR A 434 -2.00 -2.38 7.11
N PRO A 435 -3.09 -3.07 7.49
CA PRO A 435 -3.99 -3.71 6.52
C PRO A 435 -4.54 -2.73 5.46
N ALA A 436 -4.81 -1.48 5.85
CA ALA A 436 -5.28 -0.41 4.98
C ALA A 436 -4.31 -0.14 3.81
N LEU A 437 -3.03 0.11 4.09
CA LEU A 437 -2.05 0.42 3.05
C LEU A 437 -1.57 -0.83 2.31
N ALA A 438 -1.49 -1.98 2.98
CA ALA A 438 -1.22 -3.27 2.34
C ALA A 438 -2.28 -3.61 1.27
N ALA A 439 -3.56 -3.33 1.53
CA ALA A 439 -4.63 -3.50 0.55
C ALA A 439 -4.43 -2.61 -0.68
N MET A 440 -4.01 -1.36 -0.49
CA MET A 440 -3.76 -0.40 -1.58
C MET A 440 -2.52 -0.75 -2.41
N ALA A 441 -1.45 -1.23 -1.76
CA ALA A 441 -0.25 -1.74 -2.44
C ALA A 441 -0.55 -3.02 -3.24
N THR A 442 -1.40 -3.89 -2.67
CA THR A 442 -1.87 -5.10 -3.36
C THR A 442 -2.73 -4.73 -4.55
N LEU A 443 -3.65 -3.78 -4.40
CA LEU A 443 -4.48 -3.26 -5.49
C LEU A 443 -3.59 -2.78 -6.65
N ALA A 444 -2.58 -1.95 -6.36
CA ALA A 444 -1.64 -1.46 -7.37
C ALA A 444 -0.90 -2.62 -8.08
N THR A 445 -0.43 -3.61 -7.32
CA THR A 445 0.23 -4.80 -7.87
C THR A 445 -0.69 -5.59 -8.80
N VAL A 446 -1.95 -5.82 -8.39
CA VAL A 446 -2.93 -6.58 -9.17
C VAL A 446 -3.37 -5.81 -10.42
N LEU A 447 -3.57 -4.49 -10.31
CA LEU A 447 -3.92 -3.64 -11.46
C LEU A 447 -2.82 -3.63 -12.52
N LEU A 448 -1.55 -3.58 -12.11
CA LEU A 448 -0.41 -3.68 -13.03
C LEU A 448 -0.40 -5.01 -13.80
N TYR A 449 -0.81 -6.10 -13.14
CA TYR A 449 -0.89 -7.42 -13.75
C TYR A 449 -2.14 -7.61 -14.62
N ARG A 450 -3.22 -6.90 -14.31
CA ARG A 450 -4.53 -7.02 -14.97
C ARG A 450 -4.52 -6.27 -16.32
N ARG A 451 -4.36 -6.99 -17.43
CA ARG A 451 -4.57 -6.45 -18.79
C ARG A 451 -6.06 -6.16 -19.07
N PRO A 452 -6.49 -5.01 -19.59
CA PRO A 452 -7.88 -4.88 -20.05
C PRO A 452 -8.20 -6.00 -21.04
N ASP A 453 -9.38 -6.63 -20.93
CA ASP A 453 -9.80 -7.60 -21.94
C ASP A 453 -10.11 -6.81 -23.21
N ILE A 454 -9.14 -6.70 -24.12
CA ILE A 454 -9.38 -6.07 -25.43
C ILE A 454 -10.38 -6.98 -26.13
N PRO A 455 -11.60 -6.50 -26.48
CA PRO A 455 -12.47 -7.26 -27.35
C PRO A 455 -11.68 -7.50 -28.63
N THR A 456 -11.51 -8.77 -29.01
CA THR A 456 -10.86 -9.19 -30.26
C THR A 456 -11.69 -8.72 -31.45
N ALA A 457 -11.75 -7.42 -31.67
CA ALA A 457 -12.36 -6.81 -32.83
C ALA A 457 -11.36 -6.94 -33.98
N ARG A 458 -11.76 -7.73 -34.97
CA ARG A 458 -11.09 -8.02 -36.25
C ARG A 458 -9.87 -8.95 -36.17
N ARG A 459 -10.18 -10.25 -36.07
CA ARG A 459 -9.48 -11.24 -36.90
C ARG A 459 -9.62 -10.78 -38.35
N LYS A 460 -8.62 -10.07 -38.88
CA LYS A 460 -8.49 -9.73 -40.29
C LYS A 460 -8.58 -11.04 -41.10
N GLY A 461 -9.47 -11.08 -42.09
CA GLY A 461 -9.42 -12.08 -43.15
C GLY A 461 -10.59 -13.07 -43.21
N GLN A 462 -11.84 -12.61 -43.22
CA GLN A 462 -12.77 -13.22 -44.17
C GLN A 462 -12.29 -12.82 -45.57
N ARG A 463 -11.64 -13.75 -46.26
CA ARG A 463 -11.37 -13.67 -47.69
C ARG A 463 -12.70 -13.43 -48.39
N SER A 464 -12.91 -12.19 -48.85
CA SER A 464 -13.84 -11.92 -49.94
C SER A 464 -13.27 -12.67 -51.16
N ALA A 465 -13.91 -13.80 -51.48
CA ALA A 465 -13.85 -14.35 -52.81
C ALA A 465 -14.74 -13.47 -53.69
N ALA A 466 -14.18 -12.38 -54.20
CA ALA A 466 -14.72 -11.69 -55.37
C ALA A 466 -13.98 -12.26 -56.58
N GLY A 467 -14.66 -13.14 -57.31
CA GLY A 467 -14.17 -13.69 -58.56
C GLY A 467 -14.00 -12.59 -59.60
N PHE A 468 -12.86 -12.62 -60.28
CA PHE A 468 -12.67 -11.97 -61.57
C PHE A 468 -13.54 -12.69 -62.61
N ARG A 469 -14.45 -11.95 -63.23
CA ARG A 469 -14.74 -12.06 -64.66
C ARG A 469 -14.24 -10.80 -65.32
#